data_AF-A0A2E2IRC7-F1
#
_entry.id   AF-A0A2E2IRC7-F1
#
_cell.length_a   1.000
_cell.length_b   1.000
_cell.length_c   1.000
_cell.angle_alpha   90.00
_cell.angle_beta   90.00
_cell.angle_gamma   90.00
#
_symmetry.space_group_name_H-M   'P 1'
#
loop_
_entity.id
_entity.type
_entity.pdbx_description
1 polymer ?
#
loop_
_entity_poly.entity_id
_entity_poly.type
_entity_poly.pdbx_seq_one_letter_code
_entity_poly.pdbx_strand_id
1 'polypeptide(L)'
;MASRTQNHTLLHDIVVETKVEGGEPTEQVLKEAGSTVVCKRPKAKDLRAFDKHGDAEIAGIIELIKNCTSLGELEAENLDIDDFHALGNVLVPKSGAGQTTGESA
;
A
#
# COMPACT_ATOMS: atom_id res chain seq x y z
N MET A 1 8.98 22.76 -5.73
CA MET A 1 7.77 21.95 -5.97
C MET A 1 7.91 20.68 -5.15
N ALA A 2 7.05 20.44 -4.15
CA ALA A 2 7.13 19.22 -3.35
C ALA A 2 6.86 18.01 -4.27
N SER A 3 7.82 17.09 -4.33
CA SER A 3 7.69 15.85 -5.11
C SER A 3 6.38 15.15 -4.73
N ARG A 4 5.52 14.87 -5.72
CA ARG A 4 4.27 14.11 -5.54
C ARG A 4 4.51 12.62 -5.23
N THR A 5 5.77 12.25 -5.16
CA THR A 5 6.28 10.89 -5.02
C THR A 5 7.21 10.83 -3.82
N GLN A 6 6.96 9.87 -2.93
CA GLN A 6 7.79 9.49 -1.80
C GLN A 6 8.38 8.11 -2.08
N ASN A 7 9.58 7.87 -1.58
CA ASN A 7 10.24 6.58 -1.74
C ASN A 7 10.23 5.88 -0.39
N HIS A 8 9.78 4.63 -0.37
CA HIS A 8 9.87 3.73 0.77
C HIS A 8 10.89 2.65 0.46
N THR A 9 11.75 2.32 1.41
CA THR A 9 12.72 1.23 1.24
C THR A 9 12.18 0.04 2.00
N LEU A 10 12.02 -1.10 1.31
CA LEU A 10 11.54 -2.32 1.96
C LEU A 10 12.51 -2.74 3.06
N LEU A 11 11.96 -3.06 4.22
CA LEU A 11 12.70 -3.59 5.36
C LEU A 11 12.87 -5.10 5.25
N HIS A 12 11.87 -5.77 4.64
CA HIS A 12 11.83 -7.22 4.49
C HIS A 12 11.65 -7.64 3.03
N ASP A 13 12.09 -8.87 2.73
CA ASP A 13 11.85 -9.49 1.43
C ASP A 13 10.35 -9.74 1.25
N ILE A 14 9.84 -9.48 0.05
CA ILE A 14 8.51 -9.91 -0.36
C ILE A 14 8.67 -11.32 -0.94
N VAL A 15 8.22 -12.32 -0.20
CA VAL A 15 8.35 -13.73 -0.56
C VAL A 15 6.97 -14.32 -0.79
N VAL A 16 6.85 -15.13 -1.85
CA VAL A 16 5.67 -15.96 -2.09
C VAL A 16 6.04 -17.41 -1.88
N GLU A 17 5.34 -18.05 -0.96
CA GLU A 17 5.39 -19.50 -0.77
C GLU A 17 4.40 -20.18 -1.74
N THR A 18 4.92 -20.94 -2.69
CA THR A 18 4.08 -21.78 -3.56
C THR A 18 4.16 -23.21 -3.08
N LYS A 19 3.02 -23.75 -2.61
CA LYS A 19 2.89 -25.16 -2.28
C LYS A 19 2.35 -25.91 -3.48
N VAL A 20 3.21 -26.71 -4.12
CA VAL A 20 2.82 -27.57 -5.24
C VAL A 20 2.28 -28.90 -4.68
N GLU A 21 1.13 -29.35 -5.16
CA GLU A 21 0.51 -30.59 -4.68
C GLU A 21 1.43 -31.80 -5.00
N GLY A 22 2.00 -32.41 -3.95
CA GLY A 22 2.95 -33.52 -4.06
C GLY A 22 4.43 -33.13 -4.14
N GLY A 23 4.78 -31.85 -4.00
CA GLY A 23 6.17 -31.34 -3.98
C GLY A 23 6.57 -30.66 -2.66
N GLU A 24 7.86 -30.35 -2.52
CA GLU A 24 8.37 -29.50 -1.44
C GLU A 24 7.90 -28.04 -1.66
N PRO A 25 7.59 -27.29 -0.59
CA PRO A 25 7.26 -25.88 -0.72
C PRO A 25 8.44 -25.12 -1.32
N THR A 26 8.16 -24.26 -2.30
CA THR A 26 9.16 -23.39 -2.91
C THR A 26 8.88 -21.94 -2.55
N GLU A 27 9.88 -21.28 -1.96
CA GLU A 27 9.89 -19.85 -1.71
C GLU A 27 10.41 -19.12 -2.95
N GLN A 28 9.67 -18.12 -3.43
CA GLN A 28 10.11 -17.22 -4.47
C GLN A 28 10.17 -15.79 -3.92
N VAL A 29 11.35 -15.19 -3.92
CA VAL A 29 11.53 -13.77 -3.61
C VAL A 29 11.04 -12.95 -4.80
N LEU A 30 9.97 -12.19 -4.61
CA LEU A 30 9.45 -11.24 -5.60
C LEU A 30 10.24 -9.93 -5.56
N LYS A 31 10.64 -9.50 -4.35
CA LYS A 31 11.41 -8.28 -4.15
C LYS A 31 12.28 -8.39 -2.91
N GLU A 32 13.54 -8.02 -3.03
CA GLU A 32 14.49 -8.06 -1.91
C GLU A 32 14.34 -6.83 -1.01
N ALA A 33 14.61 -7.02 0.29
CA ALA A 33 14.81 -5.96 1.26
C ALA A 33 15.86 -4.97 0.74
N GLY A 34 15.66 -3.69 1.04
CA GLY A 34 16.46 -2.60 0.46
C GLY A 34 15.96 -2.12 -0.90
N SER A 35 15.01 -2.82 -1.53
CA SER A 35 14.38 -2.34 -2.77
C SER A 35 13.57 -1.07 -2.52
N THR A 36 13.69 -0.11 -3.44
CA THR A 36 12.92 1.13 -3.37
C THR A 36 11.55 0.97 -4.01
N VAL A 37 10.51 1.18 -3.22
CA VAL A 37 9.13 1.30 -3.65
C VAL A 37 8.77 2.77 -3.79
N VAL A 38 8.27 3.13 -4.97
CA VAL A 38 7.87 4.51 -5.26
C VAL A 38 6.39 4.67 -4.93
N CYS A 39 6.11 5.46 -3.90
CA CYS A 39 4.77 5.76 -3.40
C CYS A 39 4.31 7.12 -3.93
N LYS A 40 3.13 7.18 -4.53
CA LYS A 40 2.45 8.39 -4.97
C LYS A 40 1.36 8.72 -3.95
N ARG A 41 1.11 10.00 -3.76
CA ARG A 41 -0.01 10.44 -2.91
C ARG A 41 -1.34 9.96 -3.52
N PRO A 42 -2.25 9.36 -2.73
CA PRO A 42 -3.55 8.93 -3.24
C PRO A 42 -4.36 10.12 -3.74
N LYS A 43 -5.07 9.94 -4.86
CA LYS A 43 -6.02 10.93 -5.37
C LYS A 43 -7.39 10.68 -4.77
N ALA A 44 -8.27 11.69 -4.83
CA ALA A 44 -9.65 11.58 -4.33
C ALA A 44 -10.43 10.39 -4.92
N LYS A 45 -10.15 9.99 -6.17
CA LYS A 45 -10.76 8.81 -6.79
C LYS A 45 -10.29 7.48 -6.20
N ASP A 46 -9.05 7.43 -5.70
CA ASP A 46 -8.43 6.23 -5.12
C ASP A 46 -8.93 6.07 -3.67
N LEU A 47 -9.14 7.18 -2.96
CA LEU A 47 -9.81 7.19 -1.64
C LEU A 47 -11.29 6.79 -1.71
N ARG A 48 -11.98 7.08 -2.83
CA ARG A 48 -13.34 6.56 -3.05
C ARG A 48 -13.36 5.05 -3.29
N ALA A 49 -12.28 4.47 -3.80
CA ALA A 49 -12.18 3.01 -3.90
C ALA A 49 -11.99 2.40 -2.52
N PHE A 50 -11.17 3.04 -1.66
CA PHE A 50 -11.02 2.67 -0.24
C PHE A 50 -12.36 2.66 0.52
N ASP A 51 -13.16 3.71 0.36
CA ASP A 51 -14.47 3.88 1.04
C ASP A 51 -15.51 2.81 0.64
N LYS A 52 -15.39 2.22 -0.57
CA LYS A 52 -16.30 1.15 -1.02
C LYS A 52 -16.13 -0.16 -0.26
N HIS A 53 -14.96 -0.36 0.37
CA HIS A 53 -14.66 -1.60 1.08
C HIS A 53 -15.27 -1.65 2.47
N GLY A 54 -15.84 -0.55 2.98
CA GLY A 54 -16.70 -0.51 4.18
C GLY A 54 -16.07 -1.15 5.41
N ASP A 55 -16.33 -2.45 5.61
CA ASP A 55 -15.87 -3.28 6.73
C ASP A 55 -14.60 -4.11 6.41
N ALA A 56 -14.12 -4.10 5.17
CA ALA A 56 -12.93 -4.82 4.72
C ALA A 56 -11.72 -3.89 4.63
N GLU A 57 -11.38 -3.25 5.76
CA GLU A 57 -10.30 -2.26 5.85
C GLU A 57 -9.00 -2.76 5.20
N ILE A 58 -8.62 -4.02 5.41
CA ILE A 58 -7.40 -4.62 4.84
C ILE A 58 -7.45 -4.66 3.31
N ALA A 59 -8.56 -5.10 2.71
CA ALA A 59 -8.69 -5.18 1.25
C ALA A 59 -8.65 -3.79 0.59
N GLY A 60 -9.28 -2.80 1.23
CA GLY A 60 -9.21 -1.41 0.79
C GLY A 60 -7.80 -0.83 0.87
N ILE A 61 -7.04 -1.13 1.95
CA ILE A 61 -5.66 -0.66 2.09
C ILE A 61 -4.77 -1.30 1.00
N ILE A 62 -4.91 -2.60 0.74
CA ILE A 62 -4.14 -3.29 -0.31
C ILE A 62 -4.42 -2.67 -1.68
N GLU A 63 -5.68 -2.39 -2.02
CA GLU A 63 -6.02 -1.73 -3.29
C GLU A 63 -5.47 -0.29 -3.36
N LEU A 64 -5.51 0.44 -2.26
CA LEU A 64 -4.91 1.77 -2.17
C LEU A 64 -3.39 1.72 -2.37
N ILE A 65 -2.71 0.75 -1.73
CA ILE A 65 -1.28 0.51 -1.91
C ILE A 65 -0.97 0.16 -3.36
N LYS A 66 -1.74 -0.72 -4.01
CA LYS A 66 -1.57 -1.04 -5.45
C LYS A 66 -1.70 0.20 -6.34
N ASN A 67 -2.71 1.03 -6.08
CA ASN A 67 -2.96 2.24 -6.89
C ASN A 67 -1.93 3.34 -6.64
N CYS A 68 -1.32 3.35 -5.46
CA CYS A 68 -0.40 4.41 -5.04
C CYS A 68 1.07 4.00 -5.14
N THR A 69 1.40 2.72 -5.18
CA THR A 69 2.77 2.23 -5.28
C THR A 69 3.07 1.66 -6.66
N SER A 70 4.34 1.36 -6.92
CA SER A 70 4.76 0.61 -8.10
C SER A 70 4.75 -0.90 -7.87
N LEU A 71 4.04 -1.40 -6.84
CA LEU A 71 3.96 -2.82 -6.52
C LEU A 71 2.88 -3.51 -7.34
N GLY A 72 3.17 -4.72 -7.80
CA GLY A 72 2.20 -5.64 -8.36
C GLY A 72 1.23 -6.18 -7.31
N GLU A 73 0.19 -6.87 -7.75
CA GLU A 73 -0.84 -7.46 -6.88
C GLU A 73 -0.24 -8.46 -5.88
N LEU A 74 0.51 -9.44 -6.38
CA LEU A 74 1.22 -10.42 -5.56
C LEU A 74 2.23 -9.78 -4.60
N GLU A 75 2.88 -8.69 -4.99
CA GLU A 75 3.83 -8.02 -4.10
C GLU A 75 3.13 -7.30 -2.95
N ALA A 76 2.01 -6.61 -3.24
CA ALA A 76 1.26 -5.88 -2.24
C ALA A 76 0.57 -6.80 -1.21
N GLU A 77 0.15 -7.99 -1.63
CA GLU A 77 -0.46 -9.00 -0.76
C GLU A 77 0.54 -9.71 0.15
N ASN A 78 1.81 -9.82 -0.29
CA ASN A 78 2.90 -10.46 0.47
C ASN A 78 3.84 -9.43 1.10
N LEU A 79 3.39 -8.19 1.27
CA LEU A 79 4.10 -7.18 2.03
C LEU A 79 4.17 -7.59 3.50
N ASP A 80 5.34 -7.45 4.08
CA ASP A 80 5.51 -7.58 5.52
C ASP A 80 4.71 -6.51 6.28
N ILE A 81 4.30 -6.83 7.51
CA ILE A 81 3.46 -5.96 8.33
C ILE A 81 4.11 -4.61 8.63
N ASP A 82 5.43 -4.56 8.84
CA ASP A 82 6.15 -3.32 9.15
C ASP A 82 6.19 -2.40 7.91
N ASP A 83 6.46 -2.98 6.75
CA ASP A 83 6.43 -2.27 5.47
C ASP A 83 5.01 -1.84 5.09
N PHE A 84 4.01 -2.68 5.37
CA PHE A 84 2.60 -2.36 5.17
C PHE A 84 2.15 -1.18 6.05
N HIS A 85 2.52 -1.18 7.34
CA HIS A 85 2.25 -0.06 8.23
C HIS A 85 2.97 1.22 7.80
N ALA A 86 4.24 1.12 7.36
CA ALA A 86 5.01 2.26 6.87
C ALA A 86 4.37 2.87 5.62
N LEU A 87 3.99 2.03 4.65
CA LEU A 87 3.27 2.46 3.44
C LEU A 87 1.90 3.03 3.78
N GLY A 88 1.17 2.40 4.70
CA GLY A 88 -0.09 2.93 5.24
C GLY A 88 0.09 4.35 5.76
N ASN A 89 1.08 4.61 6.62
CA ASN A 89 1.35 5.96 7.15
C ASN A 89 1.75 6.99 6.08
N VAL A 90 2.41 6.55 5.01
CA VAL A 90 2.75 7.41 3.86
C VAL A 90 1.51 7.77 3.05
N LEU A 91 0.57 6.82 2.91
CA LEU A 91 -0.63 6.97 2.10
C LEU A 91 -1.81 7.54 2.86
N VAL A 92 -1.83 7.44 4.20
CA VAL A 92 -2.83 8.10 5.03
C VAL A 92 -2.79 9.59 4.70
N PRO A 93 -3.91 10.16 4.21
CA PRO A 93 -3.97 11.60 4.04
C PRO A 93 -3.74 12.18 5.43
N LYS A 94 -2.62 12.89 5.63
CA LYS A 94 -2.46 13.76 6.80
C LYS A 94 -3.74 14.58 6.85
N SER A 95 -4.62 14.25 7.78
CA SER A 95 -5.83 15.00 8.05
C SER A 95 -5.31 16.34 8.55
N GLY A 96 -5.10 17.25 7.61
CA GLY A 96 -4.81 18.63 7.91
C GLY A 96 -6.02 19.11 8.69
N ALA A 97 -5.78 19.51 9.93
CA ALA A 97 -6.74 20.21 10.74
C ALA A 97 -7.57 21.19 9.87
N GLY A 98 -8.90 21.03 9.91
CA GLY A 98 -9.87 22.02 9.48
C GLY A 98 -9.86 22.37 7.99
N GLN A 99 -10.57 21.59 7.17
CA GLN A 99 -11.46 22.24 6.20
C GLN A 99 -12.82 22.37 6.88
N THR A 100 -13.08 23.55 7.45
CA THR A 100 -14.43 24.04 7.66
C THR A 100 -15.11 24.08 6.29
N THR A 101 -15.96 23.10 6.01
CA THR A 101 -16.88 23.15 4.89
C THR A 101 -18.10 23.94 5.34
N GLY A 102 -18.05 25.25 5.08
CA GLY A 102 -19.22 26.12 4.90
C GLY A 102 -20.21 26.20 6.07
N GLU A 103 -20.02 27.19 6.95
CA GLU A 103 -21.18 27.97 7.36
C GLU A 103 -21.77 28.61 6.09
N SER A 104 -22.82 28.00 5.56
CA SER A 104 -23.76 28.73 4.70
C SER A 104 -24.74 29.44 5.63
N ALA A 105 -24.73 30.76 5.50
CA ALA A 105 -25.59 31.73 6.18
C ALA A 105 -27.10 31.46 6.03
#